data_AF-A0A2V3PSB1-F1
#
_entry.id   AF-A0A2V3PSB1-F1
#
_cell.length_a   1.000
_cell.length_b   1.000
_cell.length_c   1.000
_cell.angle_alpha   90.00
_cell.angle_beta   90.00
_cell.angle_gamma   90.00
#
_symmetry.space_group_name_H-M   'P 1'
#
loop_
_entity.id
_entity.type
_entity.pdbx_description
1 polymer ?
#
loop_
_entity_poly.entity_id
_entity_poly.type
_entity_poly.pdbx_seq_one_letter_code
_entity_poly.pdbx_strand_id
1 'polypeptide(L)'
;MKKVILLMSVLLCISLISYAGNGRIYKGNSTAYSDIVYTVSDGRIYNGNSTAYSNIAYTISDGRVYRGNSTAYSDIVYTISDGKIYRGNSTAYSDIVYTISGNRIYNGNSTAYSNIAYTTE
;
A
#
# COMPACT_ATOMS: atom_id res chain seq x y z
N MET A 1 3.23 13.76 8.41
CA MET A 1 2.46 13.59 7.16
C MET A 1 3.20 12.74 6.12
N LYS A 2 4.37 13.15 5.60
CA LYS A 2 5.13 12.36 4.59
C LYS A 2 5.44 10.92 5.04
N LYS A 3 5.88 10.71 6.29
CA LYS A 3 6.16 9.36 6.84
C LYS A 3 4.91 8.48 7.02
N VAL A 4 3.73 9.08 7.22
CA VAL A 4 2.46 8.35 7.42
C VAL A 4 1.91 7.86 6.08
N ILE A 5 2.01 8.69 5.03
CA ILE A 5 1.65 8.32 3.65
C ILE A 5 2.56 7.20 3.14
N LEU A 6 3.86 7.27 3.47
CA LEU A 6 4.86 6.30 3.05
C LEU A 6 4.66 4.91 3.72
N LEU A 7 4.40 4.89 5.03
CA LEU A 7 4.03 3.69 5.79
C LEU A 7 2.71 3.09 5.28
N MET A 8 1.76 3.95 4.89
CA MET A 8 0.48 3.57 4.32
C MET A 8 0.60 2.85 2.97
N SER A 9 1.42 3.39 2.05
CA SER A 9 1.68 2.77 0.75
C SER A 9 2.33 1.39 0.85
N VAL A 10 3.13 1.18 1.90
CA VAL A 10 3.82 -0.09 2.17
C VAL A 10 2.84 -1.14 2.65
N LEU A 11 2.02 -0.81 3.67
CA LEU A 11 1.00 -1.72 4.20
C LEU A 11 -0.05 -2.11 3.15
N LEU A 12 -0.36 -1.19 2.23
CA LEU A 12 -1.14 -1.48 1.02
C LEU A 12 -0.52 -2.58 0.16
N CYS A 13 0.78 -2.52 -0.06
CA CYS A 13 1.46 -3.44 -0.96
C CYS A 13 1.55 -4.84 -0.39
N ILE A 14 1.61 -4.98 0.94
CA ILE A 14 1.50 -6.28 1.63
C ILE A 14 0.13 -6.91 1.36
N SER A 15 -0.95 -6.12 1.49
CA SER A 15 -2.32 -6.60 1.21
C SER A 15 -2.62 -6.86 -0.27
N LEU A 16 -1.73 -6.39 -1.17
CA LEU A 16 -1.86 -6.52 -2.62
C LEU A 16 -1.21 -7.76 -3.21
N ILE A 17 -0.18 -8.26 -2.54
CA ILE A 17 0.53 -9.48 -2.93
C ILE A 17 -0.38 -10.70 -2.73
N SER A 18 -1.31 -10.64 -1.78
CA SER A 18 -2.43 -11.58 -1.65
C SER A 18 -3.59 -11.09 -2.51
N TYR A 19 -3.59 -11.46 -3.80
CA TYR A 19 -4.72 -11.27 -4.71
C TYR A 19 -5.92 -12.17 -4.30
N ALA A 20 -6.47 -11.90 -3.12
CA ALA A 20 -7.68 -12.45 -2.46
C ALA A 20 -7.87 -11.91 -1.01
N GLY A 21 -6.91 -11.15 -0.45
CA GLY A 21 -6.75 -11.02 1.01
C GLY A 21 -7.51 -9.85 1.65
N ASN A 22 -8.70 -10.12 2.19
CA ASN A 22 -9.28 -9.26 3.22
C ASN A 22 -8.32 -9.17 4.42
N GLY A 23 -8.10 -7.97 4.95
CA GLY A 23 -7.08 -7.75 5.99
C GLY A 23 -7.31 -6.48 6.82
N ARG A 24 -6.64 -6.40 7.97
CA ARG A 24 -6.69 -5.24 8.86
C ARG A 24 -5.29 -4.78 9.20
N ILE A 25 -5.11 -3.48 9.24
CA ILE A 25 -3.87 -2.80 9.58
C ILE A 25 -4.07 -2.15 10.94
N TYR A 26 -3.20 -2.47 11.90
CA TYR A 26 -3.27 -2.00 13.27
C TYR A 26 -2.19 -0.96 13.56
N LYS A 27 -2.47 -0.05 14.49
CA LYS A 27 -1.51 0.93 14.97
C LYS A 27 -0.55 0.29 15.98
N GLY A 28 0.76 0.41 15.72
CA GLY A 28 1.79 -0.08 16.64
C GLY A 28 1.84 -1.61 16.70
N ASN A 29 2.31 -2.16 17.82
CA ASN A 29 2.33 -3.61 18.07
C ASN A 29 1.05 -4.05 18.77
N SER A 30 -0.08 -3.94 18.07
CA SER A 30 -1.40 -4.24 18.62
C SER A 30 -2.20 -5.10 17.64
N THR A 31 -3.04 -5.97 18.18
CA THR A 31 -4.10 -6.68 17.44
C THR A 31 -5.49 -6.31 17.97
N ALA A 32 -5.57 -5.27 18.82
CA ALA A 32 -6.82 -4.81 19.38
C ALA A 32 -7.69 -4.17 18.31
N TYR A 33 -8.99 -4.44 18.34
CA TYR A 33 -9.96 -3.93 17.38
C TYR A 33 -10.00 -2.40 17.33
N SER A 34 -9.80 -1.72 18.47
CA SER A 34 -9.75 -0.25 18.56
C SER A 34 -8.56 0.37 17.84
N ASP A 35 -7.51 -0.42 17.57
CA ASP A 35 -6.27 0.08 16.96
C ASP A 35 -6.24 -0.14 15.44
N ILE A 36 -7.32 -0.65 14.84
CA ILE A 36 -7.43 -0.79 13.39
C ILE A 36 -7.43 0.61 12.77
N VAL A 37 -6.40 0.91 12.00
CA VAL A 37 -6.26 2.16 11.26
C VAL A 37 -6.77 2.04 9.83
N TYR A 38 -6.72 0.83 9.25
CA TYR A 38 -7.28 0.56 7.93
C TYR A 38 -7.78 -0.87 7.82
N THR A 39 -8.81 -1.05 7.00
CA THR A 39 -9.28 -2.36 6.54
C THR A 39 -9.05 -2.45 5.04
N VAL A 40 -8.61 -3.61 4.56
CA VAL A 40 -8.51 -3.92 3.14
C VAL A 40 -9.55 -4.99 2.83
N SER A 41 -10.40 -4.75 1.83
CA SER A 41 -11.41 -5.70 1.38
C SER A 41 -11.70 -5.45 -0.10
N ASP A 42 -11.73 -6.52 -0.89
CA ASP A 42 -12.20 -6.48 -2.30
C ASP A 42 -11.55 -5.36 -3.14
N GLY A 43 -10.22 -5.25 -3.07
CA GLY A 43 -9.46 -4.23 -3.82
C GLY A 43 -9.69 -2.81 -3.31
N ARG A 44 -10.21 -2.61 -2.10
CA ARG A 44 -10.42 -1.30 -1.49
C ARG A 44 -9.73 -1.22 -0.14
N ILE A 45 -9.25 -0.03 0.18
CA ILE A 45 -8.73 0.31 1.50
C ILE A 45 -9.65 1.32 2.13
N TYR A 46 -10.07 1.02 3.35
CA TYR A 46 -10.99 1.82 4.14
C TYR A 46 -10.27 2.39 5.35
N ASN A 47 -10.62 3.62 5.74
CA ASN A 47 -10.17 4.22 6.99
C ASN A 47 -10.82 3.51 8.18
N GLY A 48 -10.02 3.06 9.13
CA GLY A 48 -10.47 2.32 10.31
C GLY A 48 -11.00 0.93 9.97
N ASN A 49 -11.89 0.38 10.80
CA ASN A 49 -12.39 -0.98 10.62
C ASN A 49 -13.62 -1.10 9.68
N SER A 50 -14.28 -0.01 9.36
CA SER A 50 -15.52 -0.05 8.59
C SER A 50 -15.26 -0.29 7.11
N THR A 51 -16.03 -1.18 6.48
CA THR A 51 -16.06 -1.36 5.02
C THR A 51 -17.17 -0.55 4.33
N ALA A 52 -17.68 0.50 5.00
CA ALA A 52 -18.66 1.39 4.39
C ALA A 52 -18.05 2.18 3.23
N TYR A 53 -18.84 2.40 2.18
CA TYR A 53 -18.39 3.10 0.97
C TYR A 53 -17.79 4.49 1.26
N SER A 54 -18.36 5.24 2.20
CA SER A 54 -17.87 6.57 2.60
C SER A 54 -16.49 6.55 3.24
N ASN A 55 -16.00 5.39 3.68
CA ASN A 55 -14.72 5.24 4.34
C ASN A 55 -13.60 4.79 3.40
N ILE A 56 -13.89 4.57 2.11
CA ILE A 56 -12.88 4.17 1.12
C ILE A 56 -11.85 5.29 0.99
N ALA A 57 -10.63 5.01 1.42
CA ALA A 57 -9.47 5.89 1.30
C ALA A 57 -8.80 5.71 -0.07
N TYR A 58 -8.77 4.48 -0.59
CA TYR A 58 -8.13 4.13 -1.85
C TYR A 58 -8.80 2.91 -2.50
N THR A 59 -8.68 2.84 -3.82
CA THR A 59 -9.05 1.68 -4.63
C THR A 59 -7.80 1.12 -5.28
N ILE A 60 -7.76 -0.19 -5.45
CA ILE A 60 -6.68 -0.90 -6.10
C ILE A 60 -7.25 -1.72 -7.25
N SER A 61 -6.69 -1.53 -8.43
CA SER A 61 -7.10 -2.23 -9.64
C SER A 61 -5.98 -2.17 -10.66
N ASP A 62 -5.73 -3.29 -11.34
CA ASP A 62 -4.80 -3.38 -12.48
C ASP A 62 -3.40 -2.82 -12.20
N GLY A 63 -2.83 -3.21 -11.06
CA GLY A 63 -1.50 -2.76 -10.64
C GLY A 63 -1.41 -1.28 -10.29
N ARG A 64 -2.55 -0.61 -10.04
CA ARG A 64 -2.59 0.81 -9.69
C ARG A 64 -3.35 1.05 -8.40
N VAL A 65 -2.89 2.04 -7.66
CA VAL A 65 -3.55 2.54 -6.46
C VAL A 65 -4.14 3.90 -6.79
N TYR A 66 -5.43 4.05 -6.57
CA TYR A 66 -6.21 5.24 -6.84
C TYR A 66 -6.66 5.88 -5.52
N ARG A 67 -6.74 7.20 -5.48
CA ARG A 67 -7.30 7.92 -4.34
C ARG A 67 -8.82 7.77 -4.28
N GLY A 68 -9.35 7.47 -3.09
CA GLY A 68 -10.79 7.28 -2.86
C GLY A 68 -11.35 6.06 -3.59
N ASN A 69 -12.68 6.00 -3.76
CA ASN A 69 -13.31 5.01 -4.61
C ASN A 69 -13.31 5.47 -6.07
N SER A 70 -12.15 5.35 -6.73
CA SER A 70 -11.95 5.78 -8.10
C SER A 70 -11.12 4.78 -8.88
N THR A 71 -11.29 4.76 -10.20
CA THR A 71 -10.39 4.13 -11.16
C THR A 71 -9.99 5.12 -12.27
N ALA A 72 -10.20 6.42 -12.04
CA ALA A 72 -9.83 7.46 -12.98
C ALA A 72 -8.31 7.65 -13.02
N TYR A 73 -7.77 7.88 -14.22
CA TYR A 73 -6.34 8.04 -14.44
C TYR A 73 -5.72 9.18 -13.59
N SER A 74 -6.45 10.29 -13.40
CA SER A 74 -6.02 11.43 -12.60
C SER A 74 -5.84 11.11 -11.11
N ASP A 75 -6.48 10.05 -10.63
CA ASP A 75 -6.49 9.69 -9.21
C ASP A 75 -5.40 8.66 -8.86
N ILE A 76 -4.61 8.22 -9.84
CA ILE A 76 -3.52 7.27 -9.61
C ILE A 76 -2.46 7.94 -8.72
N VAL A 77 -2.27 7.37 -7.53
CA VAL A 77 -1.25 7.80 -6.57
C VAL A 77 -0.01 6.92 -6.62
N TYR A 78 -0.14 5.65 -7.02
CA TYR A 78 0.99 4.73 -7.21
C TYR A 78 0.72 3.71 -8.32
N THR A 79 1.80 3.25 -8.94
CA THR A 79 1.81 2.11 -9.86
C THR A 79 2.68 1.02 -9.26
N ILE A 80 2.23 -0.23 -9.36
CA ILE A 80 2.89 -1.42 -8.85
C ILE A 80 3.17 -2.33 -10.03
N SER A 81 4.45 -2.61 -10.27
CA SER A 81 4.89 -3.43 -11.39
C SER A 81 6.27 -4.00 -11.09
N ASP A 82 6.44 -5.28 -11.40
CA ASP A 82 7.72 -6.01 -11.31
C ASP A 82 8.43 -5.89 -9.96
N GLY A 83 7.66 -6.05 -8.88
CA GLY A 83 8.17 -5.92 -7.52
C GLY A 83 8.58 -4.50 -7.14
N LYS A 84 8.14 -3.48 -7.88
CA LYS A 84 8.44 -2.08 -7.60
C LYS A 84 7.18 -1.26 -7.44
N ILE A 85 7.28 -0.24 -6.61
CA ILE A 85 6.22 0.74 -6.40
C ILE A 85 6.76 2.08 -6.91
N TYR A 86 6.03 2.67 -7.84
CA TYR A 86 6.34 3.93 -8.48
C TYR A 86 5.36 4.99 -8.03
N ARG A 87 5.82 6.24 -7.90
CA ARG A 87 4.94 7.38 -7.62
C ARG A 87 4.07 7.71 -8.83
N GLY A 88 2.76 7.85 -8.61
CA GLY A 88 1.79 8.19 -9.66
C GLY A 88 1.63 7.10 -10.72
N ASN A 89 1.15 7.48 -11.91
CA ASN A 89 1.13 6.60 -13.07
C ASN A 89 2.48 6.64 -13.81
N SER A 90 3.48 5.95 -13.25
CA SER A 90 4.82 5.90 -13.81
C SER A 90 5.42 4.50 -13.67
N THR A 91 6.33 4.17 -14.57
CA THR A 91 7.24 3.02 -14.46
C THR A 91 8.70 3.46 -14.64
N ALA A 92 8.97 4.76 -14.54
CA ALA A 92 10.31 5.31 -14.66
C ALA A 92 11.15 4.98 -13.42
N TYR A 93 12.44 4.70 -13.65
CA TYR A 93 13.39 4.37 -12.59
C TYR A 93 13.46 5.42 -11.48
N SER A 94 13.41 6.70 -11.84
CA SER A 94 13.48 7.82 -10.90
C SER A 94 12.27 7.92 -9.96
N ASP A 95 11.15 7.30 -10.33
CA ASP A 95 9.90 7.38 -9.57
C ASP A 95 9.71 6.20 -8.63
N ILE A 96 10.65 5.24 -8.61
CA ILE A 96 10.63 4.11 -7.69
C ILE A 96 10.73 4.64 -6.27
N VAL A 97 9.65 4.48 -5.51
CA VAL A 97 9.60 4.80 -4.08
C VAL A 97 10.00 3.61 -3.22
N TYR A 98 9.77 2.39 -3.74
CA TYR A 98 10.04 1.15 -3.03
C TYR A 98 10.35 -0.01 -3.96
N THR A 99 11.17 -0.94 -3.48
CA THR A 99 11.42 -2.25 -4.09
C THR A 99 10.98 -3.34 -3.13
N ILE A 100 10.28 -4.34 -3.63
CA ILE A 100 9.80 -5.51 -2.91
C ILE A 100 10.62 -6.70 -3.39
N SER A 101 11.24 -7.44 -2.47
CA SER A 101 12.00 -8.65 -2.79
C SER A 101 11.82 -9.66 -1.67
N GLY A 102 11.19 -10.80 -1.99
CA GLY A 102 10.79 -11.80 -1.01
C GLY A 102 9.88 -11.18 0.05
N ASN A 103 10.23 -11.36 1.31
CA ASN A 103 9.50 -10.83 2.44
C ASN A 103 10.01 -9.45 2.92
N ARG A 104 10.76 -8.73 2.08
CA ARG A 104 11.36 -7.44 2.44
C ARG A 104 10.95 -6.35 1.47
N ILE A 105 10.75 -5.15 2.03
CA ILE A 105 10.45 -3.93 1.29
C ILE A 105 11.56 -2.94 1.58
N TYR A 106 12.13 -2.37 0.54
CA TYR A 106 13.31 -1.51 0.58
C TYR A 106 12.98 -0.11 0.07
N ASN A 107 13.49 0.92 0.73
CA ASN A 107 13.36 2.30 0.28
C ASN A 107 14.06 2.50 -1.08
N GLY A 108 13.32 3.00 -2.06
CA GLY A 108 13.83 3.26 -3.41
C GLY A 108 14.17 2.01 -4.20
N ASN A 109 15.08 2.13 -5.17
CA ASN A 109 15.48 1.05 -6.08
C ASN A 109 16.77 0.33 -5.65
N SER A 110 16.84 -0.14 -4.40
CA SER A 110 18.03 -0.86 -3.94
C SER A 110 17.61 -1.92 -2.93
N THR A 111 18.14 -3.14 -3.10
CA THR A 111 17.94 -4.26 -2.17
C THR A 111 19.07 -4.38 -1.14
N ALA A 112 19.87 -3.32 -0.95
CA ALA A 112 20.87 -3.27 0.10
C ALA A 112 20.23 -3.39 1.48
N TYR A 113 20.87 -4.11 2.40
CA TYR A 113 20.33 -4.36 3.74
C TYR A 113 20.04 -3.07 4.51
N SER A 114 20.86 -2.03 4.34
CA SER A 114 20.66 -0.71 4.94
C SER A 114 19.40 0.01 4.44
N ASN A 115 18.83 -0.42 3.32
CA ASN A 115 17.65 0.18 2.71
C ASN A 115 16.36 -0.56 3.06
N ILE A 116 16.44 -1.66 3.82
CA ILE A 116 15.25 -2.36 4.31
C ILE A 116 14.42 -1.37 5.10
N ALA A 117 13.23 -1.11 4.59
CA ALA A 117 12.24 -0.26 5.24
C ALA A 117 11.29 -1.11 6.09
N TYR A 118 10.92 -2.30 5.61
CA TYR A 118 9.97 -3.20 6.25
C TYR A 118 10.27 -4.67 5.92
N THR A 119 9.83 -5.57 6.82
CA THR A 119 9.83 -7.02 6.64
C THR A 119 8.41 -7.52 6.91
N THR A 120 7.94 -8.46 6.09
CA THR A 120 6.60 -9.06 6.15
C THR A 120 6.72 -10.52 6.58
N GLU A 121 5.68 -11.06 7.21
CA GLU A 121 5.55 -12.49 7.53
C GLU A 121 4.49 -13.14 6.64
#